data_AF-A0A0D2VT17-F1
#
_entry.id   AF-A0A0D2VT17-F1
#
_cell.length_a   1.000
_cell.length_b   1.000
_cell.length_c   1.000
_cell.angle_alpha   90.00
_cell.angle_beta   90.00
_cell.angle_gamma   90.00
#
_symmetry.space_group_name_H-M   'P 1'
#
loop_
_entity.id
_entity.type
_entity.pdbx_description
1 polymer ?
#
loop_
_entity_poly.entity_id
_entity_poly.type
_entity_poly.pdbx_seq_one_letter_code
_entity_poly.pdbx_strand_id
1 'polypeptide(L)'
;MKAPLSSSTSSSSGILRRSRLSTYLYTLLAFIVFVAVIHGEYSIANFGRVDPIIPSSVISTTPVKKREKVVVQLPSFAVEESEEGCDIFSGKWVKDELTRPHYGESECPYIQPQLTCRAHGRPDTEYQKWRWQPHGCDIPRFNATLMLESLRGKRMMFVGDSLNRGQYVSMVCLLHRLIPEDKKSMETYNNDALTVFRVKCRTTMPP
;
A
#
# COMPACT_ATOMS: atom_id res chain seq x y z
N MET A 1 73.61 24.86 5.91
CA MET A 1 74.55 24.90 4.78
C MET A 1 74.13 23.84 3.77
N LYS A 2 73.99 24.25 2.50
CA LYS A 2 74.10 23.49 1.23
C LYS A 2 73.59 22.04 1.15
N ALA A 3 72.60 21.82 0.28
CA ALA A 3 72.56 20.63 -0.57
C ALA A 3 73.60 20.75 -1.69
N PRO A 4 74.21 19.64 -2.15
CA PRO A 4 73.99 19.19 -3.55
C PRO A 4 73.93 17.64 -3.71
N LEU A 5 73.11 17.11 -4.65
CA LEU A 5 73.46 16.45 -5.93
C LEU A 5 74.59 15.39 -5.85
N SER A 6 74.58 14.22 -6.49
CA SER A 6 73.75 13.55 -7.51
C SER A 6 74.41 12.18 -7.78
N SER A 7 73.66 11.14 -8.16
CA SER A 7 73.89 10.34 -9.40
C SER A 7 73.25 8.95 -9.35
N SER A 8 72.69 8.61 -10.51
CA SER A 8 72.11 7.36 -11.02
C SER A 8 72.99 6.12 -10.76
N THR A 9 72.52 4.86 -10.84
CA THR A 9 72.01 4.22 -12.07
C THR A 9 71.40 2.83 -11.77
N SER A 10 70.30 2.53 -12.46
CA SER A 10 69.76 1.24 -12.94
C SER A 10 70.10 -0.10 -12.25
N SER A 11 69.08 -0.92 -11.99
CA SER A 11 68.84 -2.19 -12.73
C SER A 11 67.48 -2.83 -12.39
N SER A 12 66.86 -3.34 -13.47
CA SER A 12 65.76 -4.32 -13.64
C SER A 12 65.10 -4.94 -12.38
N SER A 13 63.82 -5.27 -12.37
CA SER A 13 63.16 -6.18 -13.31
C SER A 13 61.65 -6.19 -13.01
N GLY A 14 60.81 -6.22 -14.05
CA GLY A 14 59.37 -6.20 -13.89
C GLY A 14 58.81 -7.46 -13.23
N ILE A 15 57.73 -7.28 -12.48
CA ILE A 15 56.61 -8.20 -12.23
C ILE A 15 55.63 -7.34 -11.42
N LEU A 16 54.55 -6.82 -12.00
CA LEU A 16 53.29 -6.38 -11.32
C LEU A 16 52.43 -5.48 -12.22
N ARG A 17 51.96 -6.00 -13.36
CA ARG A 17 50.79 -5.41 -14.04
C ARG A 17 49.97 -6.44 -14.83
N ARG A 18 49.83 -7.63 -14.24
CA ARG A 18 49.01 -8.79 -14.64
C ARG A 18 47.50 -8.75 -14.33
N SER A 19 47.19 -8.33 -13.09
CA SER A 19 46.01 -8.86 -12.37
C SER A 19 44.90 -7.85 -12.10
N ARG A 20 45.21 -6.55 -11.96
CA ARG A 20 44.20 -5.54 -11.59
C ARG A 20 43.13 -5.31 -12.67
N LEU A 21 43.49 -5.38 -13.96
CA LEU A 21 42.53 -5.21 -15.06
C LEU A 21 41.50 -6.35 -15.10
N SER A 22 41.92 -7.55 -14.69
CA SER A 22 41.08 -8.75 -14.64
C SER A 22 40.03 -8.62 -13.54
N THR A 23 40.41 -8.16 -12.34
CA THR A 23 39.46 -7.94 -11.24
C THR A 23 38.41 -6.89 -11.59
N TYR A 24 38.80 -5.77 -12.21
CA TYR A 24 37.83 -4.77 -12.68
C TYR A 24 36.90 -5.31 -13.76
N LEU A 25 37.41 -6.16 -14.67
CA LEU A 25 36.60 -6.81 -15.69
C LEU A 25 35.57 -7.76 -15.06
N TYR A 26 35.95 -8.55 -14.05
CA TYR A 26 35.02 -9.42 -13.33
C TYR A 26 33.96 -8.64 -12.55
N THR A 27 34.34 -7.55 -11.88
CA THR A 27 33.37 -6.69 -11.18
C THR A 27 32.42 -6.00 -12.15
N LEU A 28 32.91 -5.57 -13.32
CA LEU A 28 32.10 -4.96 -14.37
C LEU A 28 31.13 -6.00 -14.97
N LEU A 29 31.61 -7.21 -15.26
CA LEU A 29 30.76 -8.30 -15.77
C LEU A 29 29.69 -8.69 -14.75
N ALA A 30 30.03 -8.80 -13.46
CA ALA A 30 29.07 -9.09 -12.41
C ALA A 30 27.99 -7.99 -12.27
N PHE A 31 28.39 -6.71 -12.37
CA PHE A 31 27.46 -5.58 -12.36
C PHE A 31 26.53 -5.59 -13.60
N ILE A 32 27.08 -5.85 -14.79
CA ILE A 32 26.29 -5.96 -16.03
C ILE A 32 25.27 -7.10 -15.93
N VAL A 33 25.65 -8.26 -15.40
CA VAL A 33 24.73 -9.39 -15.19
C VAL A 33 23.65 -9.04 -14.18
N PHE A 34 24.00 -8.40 -13.06
CA PHE A 34 23.03 -7.98 -12.05
C PHE A 34 22.00 -6.98 -12.60
N VAL A 35 22.46 -5.98 -13.35
CA VAL A 35 21.61 -5.01 -14.05
C VAL A 35 20.75 -5.69 -15.11
N ALA A 36 21.30 -6.64 -15.88
CA ALA A 36 20.55 -7.41 -16.87
C ALA A 36 19.49 -8.33 -16.25
N VAL A 37 19.71 -8.87 -15.05
CA VAL A 37 18.68 -9.64 -14.32
C VAL A 37 17.57 -8.72 -13.83
N ILE A 38 17.89 -7.57 -13.24
CA ILE A 38 16.90 -6.60 -12.76
C ILE A 38 16.06 -6.04 -13.92
N HIS A 39 16.68 -5.73 -15.06
CA HIS A 39 15.94 -5.27 -16.24
C HIS A 39 15.33 -6.40 -17.08
N GLY A 40 15.86 -7.62 -16.96
CA GLY A 40 15.32 -8.83 -17.57
C GLY A 40 13.97 -9.20 -16.98
N GLU A 41 13.80 -9.05 -15.67
CA GLU A 41 12.48 -9.20 -15.02
C GLU A 41 11.49 -8.09 -15.39
N TYR A 42 11.97 -6.90 -15.79
CA TYR A 42 11.11 -5.83 -16.31
C TYR A 42 10.59 -6.12 -17.73
N SER A 43 11.29 -6.95 -18.52
CA SER A 43 10.89 -7.31 -19.89
C SER A 43 10.02 -8.58 -19.96
N ILE A 44 10.17 -9.53 -19.03
CA ILE A 44 9.30 -10.73 -18.96
C ILE A 44 7.88 -10.35 -18.50
N ALA A 45 7.71 -9.27 -17.75
CA ALA A 45 6.38 -8.75 -17.38
C ALA A 45 5.60 -8.12 -18.56
N ASN A 46 6.23 -7.83 -19.70
CA ASN A 46 5.58 -7.25 -20.88
C ASN A 46 5.31 -8.25 -22.02
N PHE A 47 5.77 -9.50 -21.92
CA PHE A 47 5.57 -10.52 -22.96
C PHE A 47 4.35 -11.43 -22.71
N GLY A 48 3.66 -11.26 -21.59
CA GLY A 48 2.47 -12.05 -21.22
C GLY A 48 1.15 -11.60 -21.85
N ARG A 49 1.14 -10.58 -22.72
CA ARG A 49 -0.06 -10.12 -23.42
C ARG A 49 0.06 -10.37 -24.92
N VAL A 50 0.04 -11.64 -25.30
CA VAL A 50 -0.38 -12.06 -26.64
C VAL A 50 -1.85 -12.43 -26.52
N ASP A 51 -2.73 -11.55 -27.01
CA ASP A 51 -4.14 -11.90 -27.19
C ASP A 51 -4.22 -13.03 -28.22
N PRO A 52 -4.90 -14.16 -27.94
CA PRO A 52 -5.09 -15.18 -28.97
C PRO A 52 -6.03 -14.63 -30.05
N ILE A 53 -5.47 -14.42 -31.24
CA ILE A 53 -6.20 -14.21 -32.49
C ILE A 53 -7.01 -15.48 -32.76
N ILE A 54 -8.33 -15.42 -32.55
CA ILE A 54 -9.26 -16.43 -33.07
C ILE A 54 -9.76 -15.93 -34.44
N PRO A 55 -9.55 -16.67 -35.54
CA PRO A 55 -10.02 -16.27 -36.85
C PRO A 55 -11.55 -16.34 -36.95
N SER A 56 -12.13 -15.26 -37.48
CA SER A 56 -13.55 -15.14 -37.82
C SER A 56 -13.92 -16.10 -38.95
N SER A 57 -14.33 -17.33 -38.64
CA SER A 57 -15.37 -18.05 -39.39
C SER A 57 -15.67 -19.36 -38.69
N VAL A 58 -16.92 -19.50 -38.24
CA VAL A 58 -17.79 -20.68 -38.39
C VAL A 58 -19.07 -20.31 -37.66
N ILE A 59 -20.06 -19.92 -38.44
CA ILE A 59 -21.45 -19.81 -38.03
C ILE A 59 -21.89 -21.22 -37.64
N SER A 60 -22.27 -21.43 -36.37
CA SER A 60 -23.08 -22.57 -35.98
C SER A 60 -24.06 -22.15 -34.88
N THR A 61 -25.29 -21.95 -35.32
CA THR A 61 -26.46 -21.62 -34.53
C THR A 61 -26.81 -22.75 -33.56
N THR A 62 -26.66 -22.51 -32.25
CA THR A 62 -27.43 -23.22 -31.22
C THR A 62 -27.83 -22.24 -30.10
N PRO A 63 -29.04 -22.35 -29.52
CA PRO A 63 -29.57 -21.36 -28.59
C PRO A 63 -29.04 -21.61 -27.18
N VAL A 64 -28.18 -20.72 -26.68
CA VAL A 64 -27.67 -20.77 -25.30
C VAL A 64 -28.46 -19.79 -24.41
N LYS A 65 -29.08 -20.37 -23.38
CA LYS A 65 -29.84 -19.78 -22.27
C LYS A 65 -29.32 -18.40 -21.82
N LYS A 66 -30.24 -17.42 -21.74
CA LYS A 66 -30.06 -16.11 -21.11
C LYS A 66 -29.46 -16.29 -19.71
N ARG A 67 -28.17 -15.97 -19.55
CA ARG A 67 -27.55 -15.86 -18.22
C ARG A 67 -28.19 -14.65 -17.54
N GLU A 68 -28.97 -14.94 -16.51
CA GLU A 68 -29.44 -13.97 -15.54
C GLU A 68 -28.19 -13.32 -14.91
N LYS A 69 -28.04 -12.00 -15.06
CA LYS A 69 -26.97 -11.25 -14.40
C LYS A 69 -27.23 -11.37 -12.90
N VAL A 70 -26.42 -12.17 -12.22
CA VAL A 70 -26.32 -12.12 -10.77
C VAL A 70 -25.80 -10.73 -10.43
N VAL A 71 -26.69 -9.85 -9.96
CA VAL A 71 -26.31 -8.56 -9.40
C VAL A 71 -25.55 -8.86 -8.12
N VAL A 72 -24.23 -8.88 -8.22
CA VAL A 72 -23.38 -8.83 -7.03
C VAL A 72 -23.63 -7.46 -6.44
N GLN A 73 -24.39 -7.42 -5.35
CA GLN A 73 -24.61 -6.19 -4.62
C GLN A 73 -23.26 -5.78 -4.04
N LEU A 74 -22.60 -4.85 -4.74
CA LEU A 74 -21.36 -4.27 -4.27
C LEU A 74 -21.64 -3.66 -2.89
N PRO A 75 -20.77 -3.90 -1.90
CA PRO A 75 -20.93 -3.23 -0.62
C PRO A 75 -20.91 -1.71 -0.85
N SER A 76 -21.76 -0.97 -0.15
CA SER A 76 -21.93 0.50 -0.27
C SER A 76 -20.66 1.36 -0.09
N PHE A 77 -19.52 0.76 0.27
CA PHE A 77 -18.22 1.42 0.32
C PHE A 77 -17.41 1.27 -0.98
N ALA A 78 -17.81 0.37 -1.87
CA ALA A 78 -17.22 0.27 -3.19
C ALA A 78 -17.69 1.47 -4.00
N VAL A 79 -16.74 2.23 -4.53
CA VAL A 79 -17.04 3.38 -5.38
C VAL A 79 -17.78 2.85 -6.59
N GLU A 80 -19.00 3.34 -6.84
CA GLU A 80 -19.76 2.95 -8.01
C GLU A 80 -18.98 3.36 -9.25
N GLU A 81 -18.67 2.37 -10.08
CA GLU A 81 -18.06 2.57 -11.37
C GLU A 81 -19.14 3.21 -12.26
N SER A 82 -18.99 4.51 -12.57
CA SER A 82 -19.84 5.17 -13.57
C SER A 82 -19.67 4.46 -14.92
N GLU A 83 -20.58 4.69 -15.89
CA GLU A 83 -20.43 4.10 -17.23
C GLU A 83 -19.13 4.52 -17.95
N GLU A 84 -18.41 5.52 -17.42
CA GLU A 84 -17.07 5.96 -17.86
C GLU A 84 -15.92 5.55 -16.89
N GLY A 85 -16.23 4.89 -15.77
CA GLY A 85 -15.27 4.52 -14.74
C GLY A 85 -14.77 5.71 -13.91
N CYS A 86 -14.81 5.62 -12.58
CA CYS A 86 -14.13 6.60 -11.73
C CYS A 86 -12.76 6.08 -11.28
N ASP A 87 -11.70 6.70 -11.78
CA ASP A 87 -10.36 6.48 -11.23
C ASP A 87 -10.21 7.20 -9.88
N ILE A 88 -10.36 6.43 -8.79
CA ILE A 88 -10.24 6.93 -7.42
C ILE A 88 -8.81 7.32 -7.03
N PHE A 89 -7.81 6.90 -7.82
CA PHE A 89 -6.40 7.16 -7.55
C PHE A 89 -5.89 8.42 -8.26
N SER A 90 -6.68 8.99 -9.18
CA SER A 90 -6.39 10.24 -9.88
C SER A 90 -7.27 11.38 -9.38
N GLY A 91 -6.63 12.42 -8.82
CA GLY A 91 -7.35 13.47 -8.11
C GLY A 91 -6.43 14.52 -7.51
N LYS A 92 -6.98 15.29 -6.57
CA LYS A 92 -6.26 16.33 -5.84
C LYS A 92 -6.65 16.35 -4.37
N TRP A 93 -5.74 16.84 -3.54
CA TRP A 93 -6.03 17.18 -2.16
C TRP A 93 -6.80 18.49 -2.10
N VAL A 94 -7.92 18.49 -1.37
CA VAL A 94 -8.73 19.69 -1.11
C VAL A 94 -8.93 19.86 0.39
N LYS A 95 -8.97 21.11 0.84
CA LYS A 95 -9.22 21.44 2.25
C LYS A 95 -10.70 21.26 2.57
N ASP A 96 -11.00 20.59 3.67
CA ASP A 96 -12.34 20.39 4.21
C ASP A 96 -12.31 20.72 5.70
N GLU A 97 -12.90 21.85 6.06
CA GLU A 97 -12.95 22.31 7.46
C GLU A 97 -14.21 21.83 8.19
N LEU A 98 -15.20 21.31 7.46
CA LEU A 98 -16.51 20.96 8.01
C LEU A 98 -16.59 19.50 8.43
N THR A 99 -15.95 18.59 7.68
CA THR A 99 -16.09 17.13 7.89
C THR A 99 -14.84 16.44 8.42
N ARG A 100 -13.72 17.17 8.54
CA ARG A 100 -12.43 16.63 8.97
C ARG A 100 -11.96 17.21 10.31
N PRO A 101 -11.17 16.44 11.09
CA PRO A 101 -10.84 15.01 10.88
C PRO A 101 -12.03 14.09 11.18
N HIS A 102 -11.97 12.85 10.69
CA HIS A 102 -13.01 11.84 10.96
C HIS A 102 -13.02 11.37 12.43
N TYR A 103 -11.89 11.49 13.12
CA TYR A 103 -11.75 11.20 14.56
C TYR A 103 -10.67 12.10 15.15
N GLY A 104 -10.79 12.43 16.43
CA GLY A 104 -9.73 13.12 17.18
C GLY A 104 -8.63 12.16 17.63
N GLU A 105 -7.37 12.61 17.64
CA GLU A 105 -6.23 11.83 18.16
C GLU A 105 -6.46 11.36 19.61
N SER A 106 -6.98 12.25 20.47
CA SER A 106 -7.29 11.94 21.87
C SER A 106 -8.53 11.05 22.05
N GLU A 107 -9.37 10.91 21.03
CA GLU A 107 -10.60 10.11 21.10
C GLU A 107 -10.34 8.62 20.85
N CYS A 108 -9.22 8.26 20.22
CA CYS A 108 -8.90 6.88 19.87
C CYS A 108 -7.74 6.33 20.70
N PRO A 109 -8.02 5.43 21.68
CA PRO A 109 -6.98 4.89 22.57
C PRO A 109 -6.06 3.86 21.89
N TYR A 110 -6.34 3.47 20.64
CA TYR A 110 -5.57 2.45 19.93
C TYR A 110 -4.41 3.03 19.10
N ILE A 111 -4.30 4.35 19.02
CA ILE A 111 -3.17 4.98 18.33
C ILE A 111 -1.91 4.72 19.14
N GLN A 112 -0.91 4.12 18.50
CA GLN A 112 0.39 3.90 19.13
C GLN A 112 1.01 5.25 19.51
N PRO A 113 1.64 5.39 20.70
CA PRO A 113 2.23 6.66 21.13
C PRO A 113 3.18 7.27 20.09
N GLN A 114 3.92 6.44 19.36
CA GLN A 114 4.84 6.89 18.30
C GLN A 114 4.14 7.64 17.15
N LEU A 115 2.81 7.55 17.04
CA LEU A 115 1.98 8.15 15.99
C LEU A 115 1.09 9.29 16.52
N THR A 116 1.10 9.60 17.82
CA THR A 116 0.29 10.67 18.41
C THR A 116 1.05 12.01 18.31
N CYS A 117 1.05 12.61 17.12
CA CYS A 117 1.83 13.82 16.83
C CYS A 117 1.47 15.01 17.74
N ARG A 118 0.17 15.22 18.02
CA ARG A 118 -0.27 16.34 18.86
C ARG A 118 0.16 16.12 20.30
N ALA A 119 0.01 14.90 20.81
CA ALA A 119 0.50 14.55 22.14
C ALA A 119 2.03 14.73 22.28
N HIS A 120 2.77 14.58 21.17
CA HIS A 120 4.22 14.81 21.10
C HIS A 120 4.60 16.26 20.70
N GLY A 121 3.69 17.21 20.86
CA GLY A 121 4.01 18.65 20.79
C GLY A 121 3.87 19.29 19.41
N ARG A 122 3.29 18.60 18.41
CA ARG A 122 2.98 19.24 17.12
C ARG A 122 1.88 20.31 17.30
N PRO A 123 2.15 21.59 16.99
CA PRO A 123 1.20 22.69 17.27
C PRO A 123 0.16 22.88 16.16
N ASP A 124 0.49 22.58 14.91
CA ASP A 124 -0.39 22.76 13.76
C ASP A 124 -1.38 21.60 13.60
N THR A 125 -2.63 21.91 13.20
CA THR A 125 -3.69 20.91 12.97
C THR A 125 -4.19 20.91 11.52
N GLU A 126 -3.66 21.79 10.67
CA GLU A 126 -4.11 21.95 9.29
C GLU A 126 -3.91 20.70 8.44
N TYR A 127 -2.91 19.87 8.76
CA TYR A 127 -2.67 18.59 8.09
C TYR A 127 -3.85 17.61 8.21
N GLN A 128 -4.67 17.76 9.25
CA GLN A 128 -5.83 16.88 9.50
C GLN A 128 -7.06 17.26 8.65
N LYS A 129 -7.06 18.48 8.08
CA LYS A 129 -8.19 19.08 7.37
C LYS A 129 -8.18 18.81 5.86
N TRP A 130 -7.36 17.87 5.41
CA TRP A 130 -7.27 17.52 3.99
C TRP A 130 -8.11 16.29 3.67
N ARG A 131 -8.78 16.33 2.52
CA ARG A 131 -9.44 15.16 1.91
C ARG A 131 -8.98 14.99 0.47
N TRP A 132 -8.95 13.74 0.03
CA TRP A 132 -8.71 13.39 -1.36
C TRP A 132 -10.01 13.55 -2.16
N GLN A 133 -9.92 14.18 -3.35
CA GLN A 133 -11.03 14.38 -4.28
C GLN A 133 -10.62 13.83 -5.66
N PRO A 134 -11.19 12.71 -6.11
CA PRO A 134 -11.03 12.21 -7.47
C PRO A 134 -11.59 13.21 -8.50
N HIS A 135 -11.07 13.17 -9.73
CA HIS A 135 -11.50 14.08 -10.80
C HIS A 135 -12.89 13.75 -11.37
N GLY A 136 -13.23 12.46 -11.45
CA GLY A 136 -14.45 11.98 -12.13
C GLY A 136 -15.60 11.58 -11.20
N CYS A 137 -15.41 11.61 -9.88
CA CYS A 137 -16.47 11.28 -8.93
C CYS A 137 -16.18 11.81 -7.52
N ASP A 138 -17.21 11.74 -6.67
CA ASP A 138 -17.10 11.98 -5.23
C ASP A 138 -16.98 10.66 -4.46
N ILE A 139 -16.04 10.63 -3.51
CA ILE A 139 -15.92 9.49 -2.59
C ILE A 139 -17.06 9.58 -1.57
N PRO A 140 -17.88 8.53 -1.39
CA PRO A 140 -18.96 8.55 -0.42
C PRO A 140 -18.42 8.79 0.98
N ARG A 141 -19.20 9.50 1.80
CA ARG A 141 -18.83 9.73 3.21
C ARG A 141 -18.70 8.39 3.94
N PHE A 142 -17.67 8.27 4.77
CA PHE A 142 -17.45 7.05 5.53
C PHE A 142 -18.61 6.80 6.50
N ASN A 143 -19.17 5.59 6.44
CA ASN A 143 -20.25 5.15 7.31
C ASN A 143 -19.79 3.91 8.09
N ALA A 144 -19.45 4.12 9.36
CA ALA A 144 -18.95 3.05 10.23
C ALA A 144 -20.00 1.95 10.45
N THR A 145 -21.29 2.27 10.49
CA THR A 145 -22.36 1.27 10.63
C THR A 145 -22.39 0.32 9.44
N LEU A 146 -22.37 0.87 8.21
CA LEU A 146 -22.36 0.04 6.99
C LEU A 146 -21.11 -0.82 6.90
N MET A 147 -19.95 -0.30 7.32
CA MET A 147 -18.71 -1.06 7.38
C MET A 147 -18.80 -2.23 8.39
N LEU A 148 -19.31 -1.98 9.60
CA LEU A 148 -19.48 -3.02 10.63
C LEU A 148 -20.48 -4.10 10.21
N GLU A 149 -21.59 -3.71 9.58
CA GLU A 149 -22.56 -4.65 9.02
C GLU A 149 -21.95 -5.49 7.89
N SER A 150 -21.17 -4.88 7.01
CA SER A 150 -20.48 -5.58 5.92
C SER A 150 -19.45 -6.60 6.43
N LEU A 151 -18.87 -6.34 7.62
CA LEU A 151 -17.92 -7.19 8.33
C LEU A 151 -18.58 -8.18 9.30
N ARG A 152 -19.91 -8.18 9.44
CA ARG A 152 -20.60 -9.10 10.36
C ARG A 152 -20.31 -10.56 9.99
N GLY A 153 -19.85 -11.33 10.97
CA GLY A 153 -19.48 -12.73 10.79
C GLY A 153 -18.22 -12.96 9.94
N LYS A 154 -17.49 -11.90 9.57
CA LYS A 154 -16.29 -11.94 8.75
C LYS A 154 -15.07 -11.48 9.54
N ARG A 155 -13.90 -11.72 8.95
CA ARG A 155 -12.61 -11.24 9.46
C ARG A 155 -11.93 -10.46 8.35
N MET A 156 -11.51 -9.23 8.64
CA MET A 156 -10.64 -8.43 7.78
C MET A 156 -9.24 -8.45 8.38
N MET A 157 -8.21 -8.60 7.55
CA MET A 157 -6.82 -8.67 7.97
C MET A 157 -5.96 -7.76 7.09
N PHE A 158 -5.12 -6.96 7.73
CA PHE A 158 -4.07 -6.18 7.08
C PHE A 158 -2.76 -6.96 7.24
N VAL A 159 -2.09 -7.25 6.12
CA VAL A 159 -0.83 -8.01 6.10
C VAL A 159 0.23 -7.15 5.42
N GLY A 160 1.36 -6.93 6.10
CA GLY A 160 2.48 -6.19 5.53
C GLY A 160 3.34 -5.54 6.60
N ASP A 161 3.93 -4.41 6.23
CA ASP A 161 4.87 -3.66 7.06
C ASP A 161 4.18 -2.71 8.05
N SER A 162 4.96 -1.78 8.60
CA SER A 162 4.48 -0.76 9.52
C SER A 162 3.46 0.20 8.92
N LEU A 163 3.47 0.44 7.60
CA LEU A 163 2.49 1.30 6.94
C LEU A 163 1.11 0.65 6.96
N ASN A 164 1.05 -0.66 6.68
CA ASN A 164 -0.20 -1.43 6.77
C ASN A 164 -0.72 -1.50 8.21
N ARG A 165 0.17 -1.55 9.22
CA ARG A 165 -0.23 -1.42 10.63
C ARG A 165 -0.86 -0.05 10.92
N GLY A 166 -0.32 1.03 10.34
CA GLY A 166 -0.91 2.37 10.44
C GLY A 166 -2.31 2.45 9.82
N GLN A 167 -2.50 1.86 8.64
CA GLN A 167 -3.82 1.78 7.98
C GLN A 167 -4.83 1.00 8.82
N TYR A 168 -4.42 -0.14 9.39
CA TYR A 168 -5.25 -0.93 10.29
C TYR A 168 -5.70 -0.12 11.51
N VAL A 169 -4.78 0.56 12.20
CA VAL A 169 -5.13 1.38 13.37
C VAL A 169 -6.06 2.54 12.98
N SER A 170 -5.84 3.18 11.83
CA SER A 170 -6.73 4.23 11.33
C SER A 170 -8.15 3.70 11.09
N MET A 171 -8.29 2.51 10.50
CA MET A 171 -9.58 1.84 10.32
C MET A 171 -10.25 1.55 11.67
N VAL A 172 -9.49 1.07 12.67
CA VAL A 172 -10.03 0.83 14.01
C VAL A 172 -10.55 2.13 14.63
N CYS A 173 -9.81 3.25 14.53
CA CYS A 173 -10.25 4.53 15.07
C CYS A 173 -11.51 5.08 14.39
N LEU A 174 -11.65 4.89 13.08
CA LEU A 174 -12.86 5.23 12.34
C LEU A 174 -14.09 4.46 12.85
N LEU A 175 -13.92 3.23 13.33
CA LEU A 175 -15.00 2.37 13.80
C LEU A 175 -15.27 2.50 15.31
N HIS A 176 -14.22 2.72 16.10
CA HIS A 176 -14.24 2.64 17.57
C HIS A 176 -15.35 3.46 18.21
N ARG A 177 -15.62 4.67 17.70
CA ARG A 177 -16.58 5.61 18.28
C ARG A 177 -18.02 5.08 18.29
N LEU A 178 -18.41 4.24 17.33
CA LEU A 178 -19.75 3.65 17.29
C LEU A 178 -19.89 2.39 18.15
N ILE A 179 -18.77 1.84 18.64
CA ILE A 179 -18.78 0.55 19.34
C ILE A 179 -18.71 0.79 20.85
N PRO A 180 -19.66 0.27 21.64
CA PRO A 180 -19.60 0.36 23.10
C PRO A 180 -18.33 -0.27 23.68
N GLU A 181 -17.80 0.27 24.78
CA GLU A 181 -16.57 -0.21 25.44
C GLU A 181 -16.64 -1.70 25.82
N ASP A 182 -17.80 -2.18 26.30
CA ASP A 182 -17.99 -3.59 26.66
C ASP A 182 -18.07 -4.54 25.44
N LYS A 183 -18.15 -3.98 24.24
CA LYS A 183 -18.28 -4.72 22.97
C LYS A 183 -17.03 -4.67 22.10
N LYS A 184 -15.94 -4.05 22.56
CA LYS A 184 -14.66 -4.03 21.82
C LYS A 184 -13.49 -4.48 22.68
N SER A 185 -12.53 -5.15 22.05
CA SER A 185 -11.24 -5.46 22.65
C SER A 185 -10.13 -5.42 21.61
N MET A 186 -8.90 -5.14 22.05
CA MET A 186 -7.70 -5.23 21.23
C MET A 186 -6.68 -6.10 21.95
N GLU A 187 -6.24 -7.17 21.28
CA GLU A 187 -5.27 -8.12 21.82
C GLU A 187 -4.13 -8.29 20.82
N THR A 188 -2.91 -8.37 21.32
CA THR A 188 -1.71 -8.58 20.50
C THR A 188 -1.05 -9.89 20.89
N TYR A 189 -0.62 -10.65 19.88
CA TYR A 189 -0.05 -11.98 20.01
C TYR A 189 1.29 -12.06 19.28
N ASN A 190 2.09 -13.08 19.62
CA ASN A 190 3.33 -13.44 18.93
C ASN A 190 4.32 -12.27 18.78
N ASN A 191 4.69 -11.61 19.89
CA ASN A 191 5.64 -10.48 19.90
C ASN A 191 5.28 -9.40 18.86
N ASP A 192 4.03 -8.93 18.88
CA ASP A 192 3.48 -7.92 17.97
C ASP A 192 3.32 -8.33 16.50
N ALA A 193 3.47 -9.63 16.17
CA ALA A 193 3.24 -10.12 14.82
C ALA A 193 1.75 -10.17 14.44
N LEU A 194 0.83 -10.26 15.42
CA LEU A 194 -0.61 -10.28 15.17
C LEU A 194 -1.37 -9.45 16.20
N THR A 195 -1.98 -8.35 15.77
CA THR A 195 -2.93 -7.57 16.58
C THR A 195 -4.35 -7.80 16.08
N VAL A 196 -5.27 -8.11 17.00
CA VAL A 196 -6.67 -8.42 16.69
C VAL A 196 -7.58 -7.46 17.45
N PHE A 197 -8.30 -6.63 16.72
CA PHE A 197 -9.43 -5.85 17.22
C PHE A 197 -10.72 -6.65 17.05
N ARG A 198 -11.41 -6.94 18.14
CA ARG A 198 -12.65 -7.72 18.16
C ARG A 198 -13.83 -6.82 18.47
N VAL A 199 -14.89 -6.95 17.67
CA VAL A 199 -16.17 -6.29 17.89
C VAL A 199 -17.23 -7.35 18.14
N LYS A 200 -17.91 -7.28 19.29
CA LYS A 200 -19.00 -8.18 19.65
C LYS A 200 -20.32 -7.58 19.15
N CYS A 201 -21.06 -8.30 18.30
CA CYS A 201 -22.42 -7.92 17.95
C CYS A 201 -23.34 -8.01 19.18
N ARG A 202 -24.29 -7.09 19.31
CA ARG A 202 -25.43 -7.29 20.19
C ARG A 202 -26.26 -8.43 19.59
N THR A 203 -26.54 -9.46 20.39
CA THR A 203 -27.48 -10.52 20.03
C THR A 203 -28.94 -10.04 20.06
N THR A 204 -29.21 -8.81 20.53
CA THR A 204 -30.52 -8.16 20.49
C THR A 204 -30.37 -6.64 20.35
N MET A 205 -30.97 -6.05 19.31
CA MET A 205 -31.29 -4.61 19.31
C MET A 205 -32.43 -4.41 20.32
N PRO A 206 -32.36 -3.43 21.25
CA PRO A 206 -33.57 -3.02 21.95
C PRO A 206 -34.56 -2.42 20.93
N PRO A 207 -35.87 -2.61 21.15
CA PRO A 207 -36.93 -2.17 20.24
C PRO A 207 -36.94 -0.65 20.02
#